data_AF-A0A972K8T5-F1
#
_entry.id   AF-A0A972K8T5-F1
#
_cell.length_a   1.000
_cell.length_b   1.000
_cell.length_c   1.000
_cell.angle_alpha   90.00
_cell.angle_beta   90.00
_cell.angle_gamma   90.00
#
_symmetry.space_group_name_H-M   'P 1'
#
loop_
_entity.id
_entity.type
_entity.pdbx_description
1 polymer ?
#
loop_
_entity_poly.entity_id
_entity_poly.type
_entity_poly.pdbx_seq_one_letter_code
_entity_poly.pdbx_strand_id
1 'polypeptide(L)'
;MRKVAVAFLLLVAACGSGTTAPVVGVVDTVCVDSFCVDVPQGWSISDQGSNFAVLTNPLDPQALLTIAPMNMEGVATAGGRQWPISKSDLVEVRWAVVEEGRAEVRSVEPQLDGSIDSYVVLPDGYAWHRLVTIDSPRAYSIELRASDRSWRTHADIVRQSFRLTDSGQ
;
A
#
# COMPACT_ATOMS: atom_id res chain seq x y z
N MET A 1 35.27 23.35 27.33
CA MET A 1 34.22 24.27 26.83
C MET A 1 33.35 23.52 25.84
N ARG A 2 32.05 23.82 25.83
CA ARG A 2 30.95 23.09 25.17
C ARG A 2 31.13 22.91 23.65
N LYS A 3 30.69 21.74 23.18
CA LYS A 3 30.43 21.37 21.77
C LYS A 3 29.33 22.26 21.17
N VAL A 4 29.51 22.73 19.94
CA VAL A 4 28.38 23.13 19.08
C VAL A 4 28.65 22.58 17.68
N ALA A 5 27.94 21.51 17.34
CA ALA A 5 27.86 20.99 15.98
C ALA A 5 27.08 21.98 15.12
N VAL A 6 27.66 22.40 14.00
CA VAL A 6 27.00 23.26 13.02
C VAL A 6 26.02 22.40 12.24
N ALA A 7 24.74 22.68 12.43
CA ALA A 7 23.64 22.04 11.71
C ALA A 7 23.69 22.44 10.23
N PHE A 8 23.67 21.43 9.36
CA PHE A 8 23.48 21.59 7.92
C PHE A 8 22.01 21.97 7.66
N LEU A 9 21.75 23.24 7.38
CA LEU A 9 20.50 23.68 6.74
C LEU A 9 20.64 23.50 5.23
N LEU A 10 19.97 22.49 4.68
CA LEU A 10 19.65 22.41 3.26
C LEU A 10 18.22 22.88 3.05
N LEU A 11 18.06 24.19 2.83
CA LEU A 11 16.86 24.80 2.27
C LEU A 11 16.97 24.71 0.74
N VAL A 12 16.27 23.75 0.14
CA VAL A 12 16.00 23.75 -1.31
C VAL A 12 14.62 24.34 -1.53
N ALA A 13 14.56 25.44 -2.28
CA ALA A 13 13.35 26.19 -2.58
C ALA A 13 12.54 25.54 -3.73
N ALA A 14 11.30 25.19 -3.40
CA ALA A 14 10.04 25.31 -4.14
C ALA A 14 9.94 25.04 -5.66
N CYS A 15 9.13 24.02 -6.01
CA CYS A 15 7.98 24.13 -6.91
C CYS A 15 7.09 22.88 -6.75
N GLY A 16 5.87 23.06 -6.22
CA GLY A 16 4.90 21.99 -5.94
C GLY A 16 4.95 21.49 -4.50
N SER A 17 4.30 22.20 -3.56
CA SER A 17 4.16 21.78 -2.17
C SER A 17 3.09 20.71 -2.05
N GLY A 18 3.41 19.49 -2.49
CA GLY A 18 2.77 18.28 -1.96
C GLY A 18 3.22 18.07 -0.52
N THR A 19 2.36 17.48 0.30
CA THR A 19 2.73 16.96 1.62
C THR A 19 3.77 15.85 1.43
N THR A 20 5.04 16.25 1.49
CA THR A 20 6.15 15.30 1.36
C THR A 20 6.06 14.28 2.49
N ALA A 21 6.22 13.01 2.15
CA ALA A 21 6.24 11.92 3.12
C ALA A 21 7.26 12.19 4.24
N PRO A 22 6.97 11.78 5.50
CA PRO A 22 7.89 11.96 6.60
C PRO A 22 9.19 11.16 6.40
N VAL A 23 10.20 11.40 7.25
CA VAL A 23 11.47 10.64 7.22
C VAL A 23 11.19 9.15 7.40
N VAL A 24 11.80 8.34 6.53
CA VAL A 24 11.67 6.88 6.52
C VAL A 24 12.51 6.27 7.63
N GLY A 25 12.03 5.17 8.24
CA GLY A 25 12.88 4.26 9.04
C GLY A 25 12.48 4.08 10.49
N VAL A 26 11.43 4.74 10.97
CA VAL A 26 10.80 4.42 12.26
C VAL A 26 9.42 3.84 12.00
N VAL A 27 9.20 2.62 12.47
CA VAL A 27 7.99 1.83 12.21
C VAL A 27 7.36 1.34 13.51
N ASP A 28 6.04 1.20 13.50
CA ASP A 28 5.26 0.48 14.50
C ASP A 28 4.69 -0.80 13.83
N THR A 29 4.57 -1.89 14.59
CA THR A 29 3.89 -3.09 14.10
C THR A 29 2.40 -3.01 14.42
N VAL A 30 1.55 -3.24 13.41
CA VAL A 30 0.11 -3.43 13.57
C VAL A 30 -0.23 -4.88 13.29
N CYS A 31 -0.94 -5.51 14.22
CA CYS A 31 -1.42 -6.88 14.11
C CYS A 31 -2.93 -6.95 14.30
N VAL A 32 -3.59 -7.70 13.43
CA VAL A 32 -4.95 -8.21 13.61
C VAL A 32 -4.88 -9.74 13.72
N ASP A 33 -6.03 -10.40 13.89
CA ASP A 33 -6.06 -11.85 14.12
C ASP A 33 -5.41 -12.65 12.97
N SER A 34 -5.48 -12.15 11.73
CA SER A 34 -5.02 -12.87 10.53
C SER A 34 -3.69 -12.40 9.91
N PHE A 35 -3.14 -11.25 10.33
CA PHE A 35 -1.85 -10.77 9.83
C PHE A 35 -1.20 -9.76 10.77
N CYS A 36 0.10 -9.55 10.56
CA CYS A 36 0.84 -8.39 11.05
C CYS A 36 1.52 -7.66 9.89
N VAL A 37 1.78 -6.37 10.07
CA VAL A 37 2.48 -5.51 9.11
C VAL A 37 3.24 -4.43 9.87
N ASP A 38 4.37 -3.97 9.35
CA ASP A 38 5.08 -2.82 9.88
C ASP A 38 4.67 -1.57 9.10
N VAL A 39 4.21 -0.55 9.82
CA VAL A 39 3.72 0.72 9.27
C VAL A 39 4.60 1.86 9.75
N PRO A 40 4.73 2.98 9.01
CA PRO A 40 5.46 4.12 9.51
C PRO A 40 4.88 4.61 10.84
N GLN A 41 5.74 4.98 11.78
CA GLN A 41 5.30 5.42 13.09
C GLN A 41 4.41 6.67 13.00
N GLY A 42 3.41 6.75 13.87
CA GLY A 42 2.49 7.88 13.98
C GLY A 42 1.26 7.79 13.07
N TRP A 43 1.12 6.72 12.29
CA TRP A 43 -0.15 6.40 11.62
C TRP A 43 -1.20 5.96 12.65
N SER A 44 -2.45 6.34 12.41
CA SER A 44 -3.57 6.01 13.28
C SER A 44 -4.49 4.99 12.61
N ILE A 45 -4.91 3.97 13.35
CA ILE A 45 -5.93 3.04 12.86
C ILE A 45 -7.27 3.78 12.83
N SER A 46 -7.85 3.90 11.64
CA SER A 46 -9.17 4.50 11.44
C SER A 46 -10.29 3.47 11.44
N ASP A 47 -9.99 2.24 11.02
CA ASP A 47 -10.92 1.11 11.06
C ASP A 47 -10.15 -0.22 11.11
N GLN A 48 -10.70 -1.23 11.76
CA GLN A 48 -10.10 -2.57 11.82
C GLN A 48 -11.12 -3.67 12.11
N GLY A 49 -10.82 -4.85 11.59
CA GLY A 49 -11.49 -6.11 11.93
C GLY A 49 -10.48 -7.21 12.20
N SER A 50 -10.96 -8.45 12.31
CA SER A 50 -10.08 -9.61 12.50
C SER A 50 -9.17 -9.89 11.30
N ASN A 51 -9.58 -9.43 10.11
CA ASN A 51 -8.88 -9.69 8.86
C ASN A 51 -8.57 -8.46 8.01
N PHE A 52 -8.83 -7.25 8.50
CA PHE A 52 -8.52 -6.04 7.77
C PHE A 52 -8.07 -4.93 8.71
N ALA A 53 -7.30 -3.98 8.17
CA ALA A 53 -6.93 -2.75 8.84
C ALA A 53 -6.92 -1.60 7.84
N VAL A 54 -7.40 -0.44 8.29
CA VAL A 54 -7.35 0.84 7.58
C VAL A 54 -6.66 1.85 8.48
N LEU A 55 -5.61 2.48 7.97
CA LEU A 55 -4.80 3.43 8.69
C LEU A 55 -4.69 4.74 7.92
N THR A 56 -4.72 5.85 8.64
CA THR A 56 -4.56 7.20 8.09
C THR A 56 -3.31 7.87 8.65
N ASN A 57 -2.69 8.72 7.84
CA ASN A 57 -1.62 9.60 8.33
C ASN A 57 -2.22 10.90 8.89
N PRO A 58 -1.96 11.28 10.15
CA PRO A 58 -2.50 12.51 10.72
C PRO A 58 -1.90 13.79 10.11
N LEU A 59 -0.74 13.70 9.45
CA LEU A 59 -0.06 14.83 8.80
C LEU A 59 -0.42 14.96 7.32
N ASP A 60 -1.00 13.93 6.72
CA ASP A 60 -1.47 13.92 5.33
C ASP A 60 -2.82 13.18 5.23
N PRO A 61 -3.94 13.93 5.21
CA PRO A 61 -5.28 13.35 5.12
C PRO A 61 -5.55 12.55 3.84
N GLN A 62 -4.70 12.68 2.80
CA GLN A 62 -4.80 11.89 1.56
C GLN A 62 -4.01 10.58 1.64
N ALA A 63 -3.12 10.45 2.64
CA ALA A 63 -2.35 9.23 2.83
C ALA A 63 -3.17 8.18 3.61
N LEU A 64 -3.55 7.12 2.90
CA LEU A 64 -4.39 6.02 3.39
C LEU A 64 -3.69 4.69 3.13
N LEU A 65 -3.65 3.81 4.13
CA LEU A 65 -3.17 2.45 4.02
C LEU A 65 -4.33 1.50 4.31
N THR A 66 -4.65 0.64 3.35
CA THR A 66 -5.68 -0.39 3.48
C THR A 66 -5.06 -1.76 3.28
N ILE A 67 -5.34 -2.67 4.21
CA ILE A 67 -4.98 -4.09 4.10
C ILE A 67 -6.23 -4.89 4.31
N ALA A 68 -6.66 -5.63 3.30
CA ALA A 68 -7.92 -6.37 3.33
C ALA A 68 -7.85 -7.66 2.50
N PRO A 69 -8.62 -8.69 2.84
CA PRO A 69 -8.76 -9.87 2.01
C PRO A 69 -9.48 -9.52 0.72
N MET A 70 -9.19 -10.28 -0.34
CA MET A 70 -9.77 -10.10 -1.65
C MET A 70 -10.08 -11.45 -2.26
N ASN A 71 -11.29 -11.56 -2.83
CA ASN A 71 -11.67 -12.67 -3.69
C ASN A 71 -11.29 -12.31 -5.14
N MET A 72 -10.22 -12.92 -5.64
CA MET A 72 -9.67 -12.65 -6.98
C MET A 72 -10.66 -13.01 -8.10
N GLU A 73 -11.43 -14.09 -7.94
CA GLU A 73 -12.47 -14.49 -8.89
C GLU A 73 -13.61 -13.45 -8.94
N GLY A 74 -14.03 -12.96 -7.78
CA GLY A 74 -15.04 -11.90 -7.68
C GLY A 74 -14.61 -10.62 -8.38
N VAL A 75 -13.35 -10.20 -8.20
CA VAL A 75 -12.78 -9.03 -8.88
C VAL A 75 -12.71 -9.25 -10.40
N ALA A 76 -12.23 -10.40 -10.86
CA ALA A 76 -12.18 -10.73 -12.28
C ALA A 76 -13.58 -10.66 -12.92
N THR A 77 -14.57 -11.26 -12.25
CA THR A 77 -15.96 -11.29 -12.70
C THR A 77 -16.58 -9.90 -12.74
N ALA A 78 -16.33 -9.06 -11.72
CA ALA A 78 -16.80 -7.67 -11.68
C ALA A 78 -16.23 -6.82 -12.82
N GLY A 79 -14.98 -7.11 -13.25
CA GLY A 79 -14.38 -6.51 -14.44
C GLY A 79 -14.75 -7.16 -15.78
N GLY A 80 -15.74 -8.05 -15.81
CA GLY A 80 -16.20 -8.72 -17.02
C GLY A 80 -15.22 -9.75 -17.60
N ARG A 81 -14.34 -10.32 -16.76
CA ARG A 81 -13.42 -11.40 -17.15
C ARG A 81 -13.90 -12.74 -16.63
N GLN A 82 -13.54 -13.82 -17.33
CA GLN A 82 -13.73 -15.19 -16.85
C GLN A 82 -12.50 -15.65 -16.05
N TRP A 83 -12.72 -16.12 -14.83
CA TRP A 83 -11.66 -16.68 -13.98
C TRP A 83 -11.25 -18.11 -14.45
N PRO A 84 -9.96 -18.51 -14.34
CA PRO A 84 -8.82 -17.74 -13.89
C PRO A 84 -8.25 -16.81 -14.97
N ILE A 85 -7.74 -15.66 -14.53
CA ILE A 85 -6.95 -14.73 -15.37
C ILE A 85 -5.52 -14.64 -14.86
N SER A 86 -4.62 -14.07 -15.67
CA SER A 86 -3.28 -13.82 -15.19
C SER A 86 -3.31 -12.82 -14.03
N LYS A 87 -2.34 -12.98 -13.15
CA LYS A 87 -2.24 -12.20 -11.91
C LYS A 87 -1.94 -10.72 -12.22
N SER A 88 -1.27 -10.44 -13.35
CA SER A 88 -1.11 -9.09 -13.91
C SER A 88 -2.42 -8.52 -14.45
N ASP A 89 -3.18 -9.30 -15.23
CA ASP A 89 -4.51 -8.87 -15.72
C ASP A 89 -5.46 -8.58 -14.55
N LEU A 90 -5.36 -9.34 -13.47
CA LEU A 90 -6.15 -9.11 -12.26
C LEU A 90 -5.88 -7.75 -11.63
N VAL A 91 -4.62 -7.30 -11.61
CA VAL A 91 -4.26 -5.96 -11.09
C VAL A 91 -4.89 -4.87 -11.96
N GLU A 92 -4.81 -5.00 -13.29
CA GLU A 92 -5.44 -4.04 -14.21
C GLU A 92 -6.96 -4.00 -14.03
N VAL A 93 -7.61 -5.16 -13.96
CA VAL A 93 -9.05 -5.29 -13.72
C VAL A 93 -9.44 -4.66 -12.39
N ARG A 94 -8.70 -4.95 -11.31
CA ARG A 94 -8.96 -4.37 -9.98
C ARG A 94 -8.97 -2.85 -10.05
N TRP A 95 -7.94 -2.24 -10.64
CA TRP A 95 -7.84 -0.78 -10.71
C TRP A 95 -8.89 -0.16 -11.63
N ALA A 96 -9.29 -0.85 -12.70
CA ALA A 96 -10.42 -0.44 -13.52
C ALA A 96 -11.75 -0.47 -12.74
N VAL A 97 -11.96 -1.47 -11.88
CA VAL A 97 -13.16 -1.59 -11.03
C VAL A 97 -13.18 -0.54 -9.92
N VAL A 98 -12.06 -0.36 -9.21
CA VAL A 98 -11.97 0.53 -8.04
C VAL A 98 -12.00 2.00 -8.44
N GLU A 99 -11.35 2.37 -9.55
CA GLU A 99 -11.22 3.78 -9.98
C GLU A 99 -12.08 4.13 -11.18
N GLU A 100 -13.02 3.26 -11.55
CA GLU A 100 -13.92 3.43 -12.69
C GLU A 100 -13.15 3.69 -14.00
N GLY A 101 -12.01 3.00 -14.16
CA GLY A 101 -11.12 3.14 -15.31
C GLY A 101 -10.28 4.42 -15.35
N ARG A 102 -10.29 5.24 -14.29
CA ARG A 102 -9.51 6.50 -14.23
C ARG A 102 -8.10 6.31 -13.68
N ALA A 103 -7.79 5.15 -13.12
CA ALA A 103 -6.44 4.77 -12.72
C ALA A 103 -5.57 4.40 -13.93
N GLU A 104 -4.31 4.83 -13.90
CA GLU A 104 -3.29 4.38 -14.84
C GLU A 104 -2.29 3.46 -14.14
N VAL A 105 -2.30 2.17 -14.47
CA VAL A 105 -1.31 1.21 -13.98
C VAL A 105 0.01 1.41 -14.73
N ARG A 106 1.04 1.89 -14.04
CA ARG A 106 2.35 2.23 -14.62
C ARG A 106 3.31 1.06 -14.64
N SER A 107 3.26 0.21 -13.61
CA SER A 107 4.05 -1.01 -13.55
C SER A 107 3.31 -2.11 -12.80
N VAL A 108 3.61 -3.34 -13.20
CA VAL A 108 3.21 -4.58 -12.55
C VAL A 108 4.46 -5.45 -12.46
N GLU A 109 4.86 -5.78 -11.24
CA GLU A 109 6.15 -6.37 -10.92
C GLU A 109 5.94 -7.67 -10.13
N PRO A 110 6.03 -8.83 -10.77
CA PRO A 110 6.00 -10.11 -10.08
C PRO A 110 7.16 -10.23 -9.10
N GLN A 111 6.87 -10.73 -7.91
CA GLN A 111 7.86 -10.93 -6.85
C GLN A 111 8.21 -12.42 -6.71
N LEU A 112 9.37 -12.69 -6.11
CA LEU A 112 9.88 -14.06 -5.93
C LEU A 112 9.02 -14.91 -4.98
N ASP A 113 8.28 -14.27 -4.07
CA ASP A 113 7.33 -14.92 -3.17
C ASP A 113 5.97 -15.20 -3.83
N GLY A 114 5.84 -14.96 -5.13
CA GLY A 114 4.61 -15.15 -5.90
C GLY A 114 3.58 -14.04 -5.71
N SER A 115 3.87 -12.99 -4.93
CA SER A 115 3.07 -11.78 -4.89
C SER A 115 3.26 -10.93 -6.15
N ILE A 116 2.40 -9.93 -6.32
CA ILE A 116 2.55 -8.91 -7.37
C ILE A 116 2.51 -7.53 -6.77
N ASP A 117 3.54 -6.75 -7.09
CA ASP A 117 3.61 -5.35 -6.78
C ASP A 117 3.13 -4.53 -7.98
N SER A 118 2.50 -3.39 -7.71
CA SER A 118 2.00 -2.51 -8.76
C SER A 118 2.06 -1.05 -8.32
N TYR A 119 2.38 -0.19 -9.29
CA TYR A 119 2.40 1.24 -9.12
C TYR A 119 1.35 1.87 -10.03
N VAL A 120 0.52 2.74 -9.45
CA VAL A 120 -0.66 3.30 -10.09
C VAL A 120 -0.69 4.81 -9.90
N VAL A 121 -1.02 5.52 -10.97
CA VAL A 121 -1.35 6.95 -10.92
C VAL A 121 -2.86 7.09 -10.85
N LEU A 122 -3.33 7.81 -9.84
CA LEU A 122 -4.73 8.13 -9.61
C LEU A 122 -5.01 9.57 -10.07
N PRO A 123 -6.29 9.94 -10.29
CA PRO A 123 -6.65 11.33 -10.61
C PRO A 123 -6.18 12.36 -9.56
N ASP A 124 -6.08 11.95 -8.30
CA ASP A 124 -5.77 12.77 -7.13
C ASP A 124 -4.43 12.41 -6.46
N GLY A 125 -3.65 11.50 -7.05
CA GLY A 125 -2.36 11.13 -6.48
C GLY A 125 -1.81 9.82 -7.02
N TYR A 126 -1.33 8.98 -6.11
CA TYR A 126 -0.61 7.76 -6.43
C TYR A 126 -1.06 6.63 -5.51
N ALA A 127 -1.00 5.41 -6.01
CA ALA A 127 -1.16 4.21 -5.22
C ALA A 127 -0.04 3.20 -5.47
N TRP A 128 0.37 2.54 -4.39
CA TRP A 128 1.26 1.38 -4.42
C TRP A 128 0.49 0.21 -3.84
N HIS A 129 0.42 -0.88 -4.60
CA HIS A 129 -0.38 -2.02 -4.24
C HIS A 129 0.45 -3.30 -4.33
N ARG A 130 0.32 -4.16 -3.30
CA ARG A 130 0.80 -5.54 -3.32
C ARG A 130 -0.37 -6.49 -3.20
N LEU A 131 -0.43 -7.43 -4.12
CA LEU A 131 -1.31 -8.59 -4.09
C LEU A 131 -0.55 -9.79 -3.52
N VAL A 132 -0.93 -10.25 -2.33
CA VAL A 132 -0.35 -11.46 -1.72
C VAL A 132 -1.36 -12.61 -1.83
N THR A 133 -1.07 -13.61 -2.67
CA THR A 133 -1.94 -14.79 -2.81
C THR A 133 -1.77 -15.71 -1.60
N ILE A 134 -2.88 -16.13 -0.98
CA ILE A 134 -2.88 -17.15 0.08
C ILE A 134 -3.12 -18.52 -0.57
N ASP A 135 -4.28 -18.66 -1.19
CA ASP A 135 -4.70 -19.80 -2.00
C ASP A 135 -5.52 -19.27 -3.20
N SER A 136 -5.87 -20.08 -4.19
CA SER A 136 -6.76 -19.62 -5.25
C SER A 136 -8.22 -19.87 -4.84
N PRO A 137 -9.12 -18.87 -4.84
CA PRO A 137 -8.97 -17.49 -5.35
C PRO A 137 -8.70 -16.42 -4.27
N ARG A 138 -8.22 -16.76 -3.06
CA ARG A 138 -8.05 -15.79 -1.96
C ARG A 138 -6.69 -15.09 -1.96
N ALA A 139 -6.72 -13.78 -1.76
CA ALA A 139 -5.52 -12.97 -1.60
C ALA A 139 -5.71 -11.92 -0.51
N TYR A 140 -4.62 -11.26 -0.11
CA TYR A 140 -4.65 -9.94 0.52
C TYR A 140 -4.29 -8.87 -0.50
N SER A 141 -5.02 -7.76 -0.45
CA SER A 141 -4.70 -6.49 -1.10
C SER A 141 -4.09 -5.56 -0.05
N ILE A 142 -2.84 -5.16 -0.26
CA ILE A 142 -2.14 -4.16 0.55
C ILE A 142 -2.01 -2.93 -0.32
N GLU A 143 -2.68 -1.83 0.05
CA GLU A 143 -2.74 -0.61 -0.75
C GLU A 143 -2.35 0.60 0.08
N LEU A 144 -1.34 1.35 -0.38
CA LEU A 144 -1.05 2.69 0.13
C LEU A 144 -1.43 3.71 -0.96
N ARG A 145 -2.30 4.67 -0.62
CA ARG A 145 -2.60 5.86 -1.43
C ARG A 145 -1.93 7.07 -0.81
N ALA A 146 -1.48 8.01 -1.64
CA ALA A 146 -0.97 9.32 -1.19
C ALA A 146 -1.01 10.36 -2.32
N SER A 147 -0.90 11.64 -1.96
CA SER A 147 -0.97 12.75 -2.92
C SER A 147 0.22 12.85 -3.88
N ASP A 148 1.40 12.33 -3.50
CA ASP A 148 2.60 12.42 -4.32
C ASP A 148 3.52 11.19 -4.22
N ARG A 149 4.49 11.10 -5.13
CA ARG A 149 5.40 9.95 -5.25
C ARG A 149 6.40 9.76 -4.11
N SER A 150 6.56 10.73 -3.20
CA SER A 150 7.55 10.66 -2.12
C SER A 150 7.28 9.55 -1.11
N TRP A 151 6.04 9.04 -1.11
CA TRP A 151 5.58 7.96 -0.24
C TRP A 151 6.00 6.55 -0.67
N ARG A 152 6.60 6.39 -1.87
CA ARG A 152 7.00 5.09 -2.42
C ARG A 152 7.82 4.26 -1.42
N THR A 153 8.81 4.85 -0.77
CA THR A 153 9.67 4.10 0.17
C THR A 153 8.91 3.61 1.40
N HIS A 154 7.90 4.35 1.88
CA HIS A 154 7.03 3.90 2.98
C HIS A 154 6.15 2.73 2.53
N ALA A 155 5.61 2.81 1.30
CA ALA A 155 4.87 1.69 0.73
C ALA A 155 5.74 0.43 0.57
N ASP A 156 7.01 0.58 0.19
CA ASP A 156 7.95 -0.54 0.08
C ASP A 156 8.13 -1.26 1.43
N ILE A 157 8.30 -0.50 2.52
CA ILE A 157 8.42 -1.05 3.90
C ILE A 157 7.16 -1.82 4.31
N VAL A 158 5.99 -1.22 4.11
CA VAL A 158 4.70 -1.83 4.46
C VAL A 158 4.50 -3.14 3.68
N ARG A 159 4.75 -3.10 2.36
CA ARG A 159 4.55 -4.24 1.45
C ARG A 159 5.49 -5.40 1.77
N GLN A 160 6.73 -5.11 2.19
CA GLN A 160 7.75 -6.13 2.50
C GLN A 160 7.63 -6.72 3.91
N SER A 161 6.93 -6.05 4.83
CA SER A 161 6.79 -6.49 6.24
C SER A 161 5.54 -7.32 6.53
N PHE A 162 4.63 -7.44 5.54
CA PHE A 162 3.40 -8.20 5.67
C PHE A 162 3.71 -9.68 5.97
N ARG A 163 3.05 -10.19 7.01
CA ARG A 163 3.17 -11.58 7.45
C ARG A 163 1.82 -12.08 7.92
N LEU A 164 1.40 -13.25 7.43
CA LEU A 164 0.23 -13.93 7.97
C LEU A 164 0.53 -14.33 9.42
N THR A 165 -0.44 -14.14 10.30
CA THR A 165 -0.44 -14.83 11.59
C THR A 165 -0.96 -16.22 11.29
N ASP A 166 -0.20 -17.25 11.64
CA ASP A 166 -0.69 -18.63 11.58
C ASP A 166 -1.90 -18.74 12.51
N SER A 167 -3.10 -18.53 11.97
CA SER A 167 -4.32 -19.08 12.57
C SER A 167 -4.22 -20.56 12.28
N GLY A 168 -3.78 -21.32 13.28
CA GLY A 168 -3.35 -22.70 13.16
C GLY A 168 -4.24 -23.62 12.33
N GLN A 169 -3.62 -24.72 11.93
CA GLN A 169 -4.22 -25.99 11.54
C GLN A 169 -5.58 -26.26 12.21
#